data_AF-A0AAN6SS53-F1
#
_entry.id   AF-A0AAN6SS53-F1
#
_cell.length_a   1.000
_cell.length_b   1.000
_cell.length_c   1.000
_cell.angle_alpha   90.00
_cell.angle_beta   90.00
_cell.angle_gamma   90.00
#
_symmetry.space_group_name_H-M   'P 1'
#
loop_
_entity.id
_entity.type
_entity.pdbx_description
1 polymer ?
#
loop_
_entity_poly.entity_id
_entity_poly.type
_entity_poly.pdbx_seq_one_letter_code
_entity_poly.pdbx_strand_id
1 'polypeptide(L)'
;MAEATTNSTSLGVDNTIENGKEQPKKLINLLRGWPAPSLLPASGLQSAANYVLSDPEIAVPVLQYGIDPGYQPLREEVARWLSEMYKYPSAGIGSGSGSEGSSGGGSQGGISTGITADEITITGGASQSLACVLQSFTDPGYTRAVWVVAPCYFMACPIFEDSGFRGRLRAVPEDEAGVDVGVLERRLREYEAEEWKNHPFKNPYPDRKLYRHVIYLVATCANPSGKTMPLARRQQLVHLAREHDALIISDDVYDFLQWPVTPQIPTSPSPSPLPPLLPLLSQIDAALPPSRHNPPGKDFSHAISNASFSKLVGPGIRTGWIHATPDFAYGFSVTGTNRSGGAASQFAAGVVWRMLSIGEL
;
A
#
# COMPACT_ATOMS: atom_id res chain seq x y z
N MET A 1 -25.60 52.21 9.18
CA MET A 1 -25.82 52.72 7.82
C MET A 1 -24.68 52.25 6.93
N ALA A 2 -24.99 51.32 6.03
CA ALA A 2 -24.41 51.10 4.70
C ALA A 2 -24.63 49.61 4.34
N GLU A 3 -25.83 49.32 3.82
CA GLU A 3 -26.09 48.12 3.04
C GLU A 3 -25.39 48.25 1.67
N ALA A 4 -24.82 47.16 1.19
CA ALA A 4 -24.45 47.00 -0.21
C ALA A 4 -25.08 45.70 -0.72
N THR A 5 -26.20 45.87 -1.40
CA THR A 5 -26.92 44.88 -2.20
C THR A 5 -26.05 44.40 -3.35
N THR A 6 -25.98 43.09 -3.58
CA THR A 6 -25.60 42.53 -4.89
C THR A 6 -26.68 41.53 -5.32
N ASN A 7 -27.32 41.88 -6.43
CA ASN A 7 -28.35 41.10 -7.11
C ASN A 7 -27.74 39.80 -7.67
N SER A 8 -28.26 38.65 -7.25
CA SER A 8 -28.05 37.39 -7.96
C SER A 8 -29.07 37.26 -9.09
N THR A 9 -28.61 37.29 -10.33
CA THR A 9 -29.35 36.83 -11.50
C THR A 9 -29.54 35.32 -11.40
N SER A 10 -30.77 34.88 -11.10
CA SER A 10 -31.14 33.47 -11.09
C SER A 10 -31.21 32.95 -12.52
N LEU A 11 -30.26 32.10 -12.92
CA LEU A 11 -30.46 31.16 -14.01
C LEU A 11 -31.53 30.17 -13.56
N GLY A 12 -32.71 30.25 -14.19
CA GLY A 12 -33.84 29.36 -13.93
C GLY A 12 -33.46 27.91 -14.22
N VAL A 13 -33.71 27.04 -13.24
CA VAL A 13 -33.66 25.60 -13.42
C VAL A 13 -34.95 25.05 -12.83
N ASP A 14 -35.72 24.37 -13.68
CA ASP A 14 -37.07 23.88 -13.42
C ASP A 14 -37.18 23.07 -12.11
N ASN A 15 -38.03 23.53 -11.20
CA ASN A 15 -38.44 22.78 -10.02
C ASN A 15 -39.56 21.81 -10.44
N THR A 16 -39.32 20.50 -10.30
CA THR A 16 -40.39 19.48 -10.41
C THR A 16 -41.24 19.53 -9.14
N ILE A 17 -42.50 19.95 -9.28
CA ILE A 17 -43.48 19.95 -8.20
C ILE A 17 -44.29 18.65 -8.27
N GLU A 18 -44.11 17.77 -7.29
CA GLU A 18 -45.07 16.71 -6.97
C GLU A 18 -45.67 16.98 -5.59
N ASN A 19 -47.00 17.04 -5.50
CA ASN A 19 -47.77 17.15 -4.24
C ASN A 19 -47.45 18.35 -3.33
N GLY A 20 -47.17 19.53 -3.90
CA GLY A 20 -47.23 20.81 -3.17
C GLY A 20 -46.22 20.99 -2.03
N LYS A 21 -45.16 20.17 -1.97
CA LYS A 21 -44.04 20.34 -1.03
C LYS A 21 -42.73 20.39 -1.81
N GLU A 22 -41.94 21.43 -1.59
CA GLU A 22 -40.56 21.48 -2.10
C GLU A 22 -39.77 20.30 -1.54
N GLN A 23 -39.35 19.39 -2.42
CA GLN A 23 -38.42 18.33 -2.07
C GLN A 23 -37.06 18.97 -1.74
N PRO A 24 -36.44 18.68 -0.59
CA PRO A 24 -35.12 19.21 -0.28
C PRO A 24 -34.14 18.75 -1.36
N LYS A 25 -33.35 19.68 -1.90
CA LYS A 25 -32.33 19.37 -2.92
C LYS A 25 -31.41 18.26 -2.40
N LYS A 26 -31.30 17.18 -3.16
CA LYS A 26 -30.40 16.08 -2.86
C LYS A 26 -28.96 16.60 -2.95
N LEU A 27 -28.31 16.77 -1.80
CA LEU A 27 -26.92 17.24 -1.74
C LEU A 27 -25.98 16.17 -2.29
N ILE A 28 -25.00 16.60 -3.09
CA ILE A 28 -23.89 15.74 -3.52
C ILE A 28 -22.87 15.69 -2.38
N ASN A 29 -22.61 14.49 -1.87
CA ASN A 29 -21.64 14.28 -0.80
C ASN A 29 -20.25 13.96 -1.41
N LEU A 30 -19.34 14.94 -1.36
CA LEU A 30 -17.94 14.78 -1.78
C LEU A 30 -16.98 14.51 -0.60
N LEU A 31 -17.52 14.35 0.62
CA LEU A 31 -16.73 14.13 1.84
C LEU A 31 -16.38 12.65 2.03
N ARG A 32 -17.28 11.74 1.63
CA ARG A 32 -17.10 10.29 1.82
C ARG A 32 -16.39 9.67 0.63
N GLY A 33 -15.24 9.05 0.87
CA GLY A 33 -14.53 8.23 -0.12
C GLY A 33 -15.12 6.83 -0.33
N TRP A 34 -16.46 6.71 -0.35
CA TRP A 34 -17.17 5.46 -0.58
C TRP A 34 -17.36 5.22 -2.08
N PRO A 35 -17.19 3.99 -2.57
CA PRO A 35 -17.46 3.70 -3.98
C PRO A 35 -18.95 3.93 -4.30
N ALA A 36 -19.23 4.28 -5.55
CA ALA A 36 -20.61 4.33 -6.03
C ALA A 36 -21.24 2.92 -5.93
N PRO A 37 -22.47 2.77 -5.40
CA PRO A 37 -23.10 1.45 -5.24
C PRO A 37 -23.19 0.64 -6.54
N SER A 38 -23.31 1.30 -7.69
CA SER A 38 -23.36 0.67 -9.00
C SER A 38 -22.03 0.02 -9.44
N LEU A 39 -20.92 0.37 -8.80
CA LEU A 39 -19.60 -0.22 -9.06
C LEU A 39 -19.32 -1.43 -8.15
N LEU A 40 -20.21 -1.76 -7.22
CA LEU A 40 -20.02 -2.91 -6.33
C LEU A 40 -20.36 -4.23 -7.08
N PRO A 41 -19.45 -5.20 -7.15
CA PRO A 41 -19.59 -6.42 -7.95
C PRO A 41 -20.41 -7.49 -7.22
N ALA A 42 -21.64 -7.17 -6.80
CA ALA A 42 -22.47 -8.05 -5.98
C ALA A 42 -22.75 -9.42 -6.65
N SER A 43 -22.99 -9.44 -7.96
CA SER A 43 -23.19 -10.68 -8.72
C SER A 43 -21.90 -11.50 -8.84
N GLY A 44 -20.76 -10.85 -9.10
CA GLY A 44 -19.45 -11.50 -9.15
C GLY A 44 -19.09 -12.13 -7.79
N LEU A 45 -19.30 -11.40 -6.70
CA LEU A 45 -19.15 -11.91 -5.34
C LEU A 45 -20.04 -13.11 -5.05
N GLN A 46 -21.31 -13.08 -5.46
CA GLN A 46 -22.23 -14.20 -5.29
C GLN A 46 -21.76 -15.43 -6.08
N SER A 47 -21.37 -15.25 -7.34
CA SER A 47 -20.86 -16.31 -8.21
C SER A 47 -19.59 -16.95 -7.63
N ALA A 48 -18.63 -16.12 -7.23
CA ALA A 48 -17.37 -16.55 -6.63
C ALA A 48 -17.59 -17.30 -5.31
N ALA A 49 -18.46 -16.78 -4.43
CA ALA A 49 -18.79 -17.45 -3.16
C ALA A 49 -19.46 -18.81 -3.39
N ASN A 50 -20.41 -18.89 -4.34
CA ASN A 50 -21.04 -20.16 -4.69
C ASN A 50 -20.01 -21.18 -5.19
N TYR A 51 -19.09 -20.77 -6.07
CA TYR A 51 -18.02 -21.64 -6.55
C TYR A 51 -17.14 -22.15 -5.41
N VAL A 52 -16.64 -21.25 -4.56
CA VAL A 52 -15.77 -21.56 -3.42
C VAL A 52 -16.43 -22.52 -2.43
N LEU A 53 -17.74 -22.41 -2.24
CA LEU A 53 -18.51 -23.25 -1.30
C LEU A 53 -19.02 -24.56 -1.91
N SER A 54 -18.95 -24.73 -3.24
CA SER A 54 -19.49 -25.91 -3.92
C SER A 54 -18.51 -27.09 -3.97
N ASP A 55 -17.21 -26.82 -3.90
CA ASP A 55 -16.16 -27.85 -3.90
C ASP A 55 -15.57 -28.02 -2.49
N PRO A 56 -15.75 -29.17 -1.82
CA PRO A 56 -15.18 -29.42 -0.49
C PRO A 56 -13.67 -29.20 -0.38
N GLU A 57 -12.91 -29.45 -1.45
CA GLU A 57 -11.44 -29.25 -1.47
C GLU A 57 -11.06 -27.77 -1.35
N ILE A 58 -11.98 -26.86 -1.73
CA ILE A 58 -11.82 -25.41 -1.59
C ILE A 58 -12.54 -24.93 -0.33
N ALA A 59 -13.78 -25.37 -0.12
CA ALA A 59 -14.66 -24.91 0.94
C ALA A 59 -14.10 -25.19 2.34
N VAL A 60 -13.49 -26.36 2.55
CA VAL A 60 -12.95 -26.74 3.87
C VAL A 60 -11.77 -25.83 4.26
N PRO A 61 -10.71 -25.66 3.44
CA PRO A 61 -9.60 -24.76 3.78
C PRO A 61 -9.98 -23.29 4.00
N VAL A 62 -10.98 -22.77 3.28
CA VAL A 62 -11.38 -21.35 3.42
C VAL A 62 -12.27 -21.08 4.65
N LEU A 63 -12.90 -22.14 5.19
CA LEU A 63 -13.75 -22.06 6.40
C LEU A 63 -13.00 -22.44 7.69
N GLN A 64 -11.78 -22.94 7.58
CA GLN A 64 -10.92 -23.26 8.73
C GLN A 64 -9.94 -22.14 9.05
N TYR A 65 -9.21 -22.29 10.16
CA TYR A 65 -8.07 -21.44 10.46
C TYR A 65 -7.02 -21.56 9.35
N GLY A 66 -6.72 -20.43 8.70
CA GLY A 66 -5.67 -20.37 7.69
C GLY A 66 -4.27 -20.44 8.29
N ILE A 67 -3.30 -20.88 7.50
CA ILE A 67 -1.87 -20.74 7.83
C ILE A 67 -1.51 -19.26 7.99
N ASP A 68 -0.48 -18.96 8.78
CA ASP A 68 -0.09 -17.58 9.15
C ASP A 68 0.00 -16.60 7.95
N PRO A 69 0.58 -16.95 6.79
CA PRO A 69 0.66 -16.03 5.64
C PRO A 69 -0.67 -15.80 4.89
N GLY A 70 -1.69 -16.61 5.15
CA GLY A 70 -2.99 -16.52 4.49
C GLY A 70 -3.25 -17.56 3.41
N TYR A 71 -4.45 -17.47 2.85
CA TYR A 71 -4.96 -18.42 1.86
C TYR A 71 -4.02 -18.52 0.65
N GLN A 72 -3.35 -19.67 0.52
CA GLN A 72 -2.26 -19.87 -0.43
C GLN A 72 -2.63 -19.56 -1.89
N PRO A 73 -3.78 -20.03 -2.42
CA PRO A 73 -4.15 -19.71 -3.80
C PRO A 73 -4.30 -18.21 -4.07
N LEU A 74 -4.77 -17.42 -3.09
CA LEU A 74 -4.82 -15.97 -3.24
C LEU A 74 -3.42 -15.35 -3.28
N ARG A 75 -2.48 -15.84 -2.46
CA ARG A 75 -1.10 -15.32 -2.42
C ARG A 75 -0.41 -15.50 -3.78
N GLU A 76 -0.54 -16.69 -4.35
CA GLU A 76 0.00 -17.03 -5.69
C GLU A 76 -0.63 -16.14 -6.76
N GLU A 77 -1.94 -15.96 -6.70
CA GLU A 77 -2.67 -15.20 -7.70
C GLU A 77 -2.38 -13.70 -7.62
N VAL A 78 -2.23 -13.15 -6.42
CA VAL A 78 -1.76 -11.77 -6.22
C VAL A 78 -0.33 -11.61 -6.72
N ALA A 79 0.57 -12.53 -6.39
CA ALA A 79 1.97 -12.47 -6.86
C ALA A 79 2.04 -12.49 -8.40
N ARG A 80 1.27 -13.37 -9.04
CA ARG A 80 1.12 -13.44 -10.51
C ARG A 80 0.59 -12.12 -11.07
N TRP A 81 -0.53 -11.63 -10.53
CA TRP A 81 -1.17 -10.39 -10.98
C TRP A 81 -0.26 -9.17 -10.85
N LEU A 82 0.42 -9.01 -9.71
CA LEU A 82 1.37 -7.90 -9.52
C LEU A 82 2.56 -8.00 -10.49
N SER A 83 3.06 -9.21 -10.76
CA SER A 83 4.15 -9.41 -11.73
C SER A 83 3.77 -9.02 -13.16
N GLU A 84 2.50 -9.20 -13.53
CA GLU A 84 1.97 -8.80 -14.85
C GLU A 84 1.77 -7.29 -14.96
N MET A 85 1.25 -6.68 -13.89
CA MET A 85 0.88 -5.26 -13.85
C MET A 85 2.09 -4.34 -13.70
N TYR A 86 3.06 -4.72 -12.85
CA TYR A 86 4.24 -3.91 -12.58
C TYR A 86 5.46 -4.44 -13.32
N LYS A 87 5.87 -3.71 -14.37
CA LYS A 87 7.10 -4.03 -15.11
C LYS A 87 8.29 -3.31 -14.49
N TYR A 88 9.13 -4.03 -13.75
CA TYR A 88 10.41 -3.51 -13.31
C TYR A 88 11.44 -3.63 -14.45
N PRO A 89 12.13 -2.55 -14.85
CA PRO A 89 13.21 -2.67 -15.84
C PRO A 89 14.33 -3.54 -15.25
N SER A 90 14.52 -4.75 -15.78
CA SER A 90 15.62 -5.65 -15.41
C SER A 90 17.00 -5.13 -15.83
N ALA A 91 17.06 -4.04 -16.60
CA ALA A 91 18.29 -3.39 -17.03
C ALA A 91 18.41 -2.00 -16.40
N GLY A 92 19.31 -1.82 -15.42
CA GLY A 92 19.71 -0.47 -15.02
C GLY A 92 20.30 -0.28 -13.63
N ILE A 93 20.24 -1.26 -12.73
CA ILE A 93 20.81 -1.12 -11.38
C ILE A 93 22.01 -2.05 -11.26
N GLY A 94 23.18 -1.56 -11.69
CA GLY A 94 24.47 -2.18 -11.39
C GLY A 94 25.33 -2.56 -12.59
N SER A 95 25.89 -1.57 -13.29
CA SER A 95 27.23 -1.73 -13.86
C SER A 95 27.93 -0.37 -13.87
N GLY A 96 28.57 -0.04 -12.74
CA GLY A 96 29.62 0.96 -12.73
C GLY A 96 30.74 0.53 -13.67
N SER A 97 31.26 1.49 -14.41
CA SER A 97 32.39 1.41 -15.34
C SER A 97 33.57 0.57 -14.81
N GLY A 98 33.99 -0.43 -15.58
CA GLY A 98 35.22 -1.18 -15.33
C GLY A 98 35.49 -2.25 -16.39
N SER A 99 36.30 -1.86 -17.40
CA SER A 99 37.21 -2.66 -18.24
C SER A 99 36.85 -4.08 -18.70
N GLU A 100 36.95 -4.27 -20.02
CA GLU A 100 36.97 -5.53 -20.77
C GLU A 100 37.98 -6.57 -20.22
N GLY A 101 37.58 -7.85 -20.25
CA GLY A 101 38.53 -8.96 -20.33
C GLY A 101 38.18 -10.22 -19.52
N SER A 102 37.92 -11.30 -20.26
CA SER A 102 38.14 -12.72 -19.89
C SER A 102 36.91 -13.56 -19.56
N SER A 103 36.75 -14.58 -20.42
CA SER A 103 35.78 -15.66 -20.45
C SER A 103 35.99 -16.67 -19.32
N GLY A 104 34.98 -16.85 -18.48
CA GLY A 104 34.88 -17.94 -17.50
C GLY A 104 33.42 -18.27 -17.23
N GLY A 105 33.02 -19.50 -17.54
CA GLY A 105 31.66 -19.99 -17.32
C GLY A 105 31.32 -20.07 -15.83
N GLY A 106 30.49 -19.15 -15.37
CA GLY A 106 29.79 -19.21 -14.09
C GLY A 106 28.35 -18.83 -14.35
N SER A 107 27.42 -19.61 -13.82
CA SER A 107 25.97 -19.37 -13.86
C SER A 107 25.68 -17.95 -13.36
N GLN A 108 25.44 -17.01 -14.28
CA GLN A 108 24.92 -15.69 -13.94
C GLN A 108 23.51 -15.89 -13.37
N GLY A 109 23.37 -15.63 -12.07
CA GLY A 109 22.07 -15.56 -11.42
C GLY A 109 21.27 -14.41 -12.01
N GLY A 110 20.36 -14.73 -12.93
CA GLY A 110 19.34 -13.77 -13.36
C GLY A 110 18.46 -13.43 -12.16
N ILE A 111 18.30 -12.14 -11.87
CA ILE A 111 17.31 -11.65 -10.91
C ILE A 111 15.94 -12.13 -11.42
N SER A 112 15.27 -12.99 -10.65
CA SER A 112 13.88 -13.35 -10.88
C SER A 112 13.06 -12.07 -10.96
N THR A 113 12.50 -11.76 -12.13
CA THR A 113 11.66 -10.56 -12.33
C THR A 113 10.22 -10.75 -11.85
N GLY A 114 9.88 -11.91 -11.28
CA GLY A 114 8.55 -12.23 -10.80
C GLY A 114 8.46 -12.14 -9.28
N ILE A 115 7.40 -11.50 -8.81
CA ILE A 115 6.96 -11.55 -7.40
C ILE A 115 6.47 -12.98 -7.14
N THR A 116 6.84 -13.52 -5.99
CA THR A 116 6.49 -14.86 -5.54
C THR A 116 5.46 -14.82 -4.41
N ALA A 117 4.78 -15.94 -4.15
CA ALA A 117 3.82 -16.02 -3.04
C ALA A 117 4.48 -15.78 -1.67
N ASP A 118 5.77 -16.10 -1.51
CA ASP A 118 6.52 -15.88 -0.27
C ASP A 118 6.74 -14.41 0.06
N GLU A 119 6.61 -13.54 -0.94
CA GLU A 119 6.66 -12.07 -0.78
C GLU A 119 5.29 -11.47 -0.48
N ILE A 120 4.23 -12.29 -0.46
CA ILE A 120 2.84 -11.88 -0.24
C ILE A 120 2.30 -12.46 1.06
N THR A 121 1.71 -11.60 1.89
CA THR A 121 0.90 -12.01 3.04
C THR A 121 -0.49 -11.39 2.97
N ILE A 122 -1.53 -12.21 3.15
CA ILE A 122 -2.93 -11.75 3.15
C ILE A 122 -3.25 -11.04 4.45
N THR A 123 -4.03 -9.96 4.36
CA THR A 123 -4.39 -9.10 5.49
C THR A 123 -5.88 -8.85 5.57
N GLY A 124 -6.32 -8.32 6.71
CA GLY A 124 -7.67 -7.78 6.94
C GLY A 124 -7.92 -6.42 6.25
N GLY A 125 -7.11 -6.07 5.25
CA GLY A 125 -7.07 -4.77 4.58
C GLY A 125 -6.06 -3.80 5.17
N ALA A 126 -5.82 -2.70 4.45
CA ALA A 126 -4.70 -1.76 4.69
C ALA A 126 -4.60 -1.22 6.13
N SER A 127 -5.72 -0.86 6.77
CA SER A 127 -5.69 -0.33 8.15
C SER A 127 -5.32 -1.37 9.20
N GLN A 128 -5.85 -2.60 9.08
CA GLN A 128 -5.51 -3.68 10.03
C GLN A 128 -4.07 -4.16 9.81
N SER A 129 -3.65 -4.21 8.54
CA SER A 129 -2.26 -4.45 8.16
C SER A 129 -1.30 -3.41 8.76
N LEU A 130 -1.59 -2.12 8.63
CA LEU A 130 -0.79 -1.04 9.21
C LEU A 130 -0.61 -1.22 10.73
N ALA A 131 -1.69 -1.54 11.45
CA ALA A 131 -1.61 -1.81 12.89
C ALA A 131 -0.70 -3.01 13.19
N CYS A 132 -0.82 -4.11 12.43
CA CYS A 132 0.02 -5.30 12.61
C CYS A 132 1.49 -5.02 12.28
N VAL A 133 1.79 -4.20 11.26
CA VAL A 133 3.16 -3.77 10.92
C VAL A 133 3.78 -3.05 12.12
N LEU A 134 3.06 -2.10 12.73
CA LEU A 134 3.57 -1.40 13.92
C LEU A 134 3.76 -2.36 15.11
N GLN A 135 2.79 -3.23 15.38
CA GLN A 135 2.89 -4.23 16.43
C GLN A 135 4.06 -5.21 16.26
N SER A 136 4.51 -5.46 15.03
CA SER A 136 5.56 -6.41 14.72
C SER A 136 6.94 -5.77 14.56
N PHE A 137 7.03 -4.64 13.88
CA PHE A 137 8.30 -4.06 13.41
C PHE A 137 8.68 -2.73 14.07
N THR A 138 7.91 -2.25 15.04
CA THR A 138 8.24 -1.03 15.80
C THR A 138 8.10 -1.24 17.29
N ASP A 139 8.76 -0.39 18.07
CA ASP A 139 8.61 -0.37 19.52
C ASP A 139 8.86 1.06 20.02
N PRO A 140 7.99 1.67 20.84
CA PRO A 140 8.21 3.03 21.35
C PRO A 140 9.52 3.20 22.18
N GLY A 141 10.13 2.12 22.67
CA GLY A 141 11.45 2.17 23.28
C GLY A 141 12.63 2.23 22.29
N TYR A 142 12.40 1.85 21.02
CA TYR A 142 13.42 1.76 19.97
C TYR A 142 13.16 2.72 18.79
N THR A 143 11.94 2.70 18.25
CA THR A 143 11.49 3.52 17.11
C THR A 143 11.30 4.98 17.54
N ARG A 144 12.17 5.85 17.00
CA ARG A 144 12.32 7.24 17.44
C ARG A 144 11.21 8.15 16.91
N ALA A 145 10.86 8.01 15.64
CA ALA A 145 9.90 8.91 14.98
C ALA A 145 9.09 8.21 13.88
N VAL A 146 7.87 8.68 13.68
CA VAL A 146 7.01 8.33 12.54
C VAL A 146 6.87 9.55 11.64
N TRP A 147 7.46 9.50 10.46
CA TRP A 147 7.42 10.54 9.45
C TRP A 147 6.18 10.35 8.59
N VAL A 148 5.28 11.33 8.59
CA VAL A 148 4.01 11.27 7.87
C VAL A 148 4.01 12.37 6.82
N VAL A 149 3.87 12.01 5.56
CA VAL A 149 3.81 12.99 4.46
C VAL A 149 2.58 13.89 4.63
N ALA A 150 2.71 15.21 4.50
CA ALA A 150 1.66 16.16 4.77
C ALA A 150 1.29 16.97 3.51
N PRO A 151 0.00 17.04 3.14
CA PRO A 151 -1.16 16.42 3.81
C PRO A 151 -1.18 14.89 3.67
N CYS A 152 -1.83 14.18 4.62
CA CYS A 152 -1.94 12.70 4.63
C CYS A 152 -3.38 12.21 4.69
N TYR A 153 -3.56 10.89 4.52
CA TYR A 153 -4.75 10.17 4.95
C TYR A 153 -4.84 10.15 6.49
N PHE A 154 -5.45 11.20 7.05
CA PHE A 154 -5.45 11.46 8.50
C PHE A 154 -6.12 10.37 9.36
N MET A 155 -6.96 9.50 8.78
CA MET A 155 -7.55 8.37 9.52
C MET A 155 -6.52 7.29 9.86
N ALA A 156 -5.33 7.30 9.26
CA ALA A 156 -4.22 6.45 9.68
C ALA A 156 -3.55 6.96 10.98
N CYS A 157 -3.63 8.26 11.28
CA CYS A 157 -2.94 8.85 12.44
C CYS A 157 -3.29 8.17 13.78
N PRO A 158 -4.56 7.89 14.11
CA PRO A 158 -4.91 7.16 15.32
C PRO A 158 -4.24 5.79 15.45
N ILE A 159 -3.99 5.07 14.35
CA ILE A 159 -3.34 3.74 14.40
C ILE A 159 -1.90 3.85 14.92
N PHE A 160 -1.19 4.92 14.54
CA PHE A 160 0.14 5.21 15.09
C PHE A 160 0.06 5.63 16.57
N GLU A 161 -0.92 6.46 16.94
CA GLU A 161 -1.12 6.86 18.34
C GLU A 161 -1.43 5.67 19.25
N ASP A 162 -2.34 4.79 18.82
CA ASP A 162 -2.72 3.54 19.51
C ASP A 162 -1.54 2.58 19.65
N SER A 163 -0.57 2.66 18.73
CA SER A 163 0.69 1.90 18.77
C SER A 163 1.78 2.56 19.64
N GLY A 164 1.43 3.60 20.41
CA GLY A 164 2.34 4.26 21.36
C GLY A 164 3.16 5.40 20.76
N PHE A 165 2.84 5.86 19.54
CA PHE A 165 3.55 6.96 18.87
C PHE A 165 2.87 8.33 19.03
N ARG A 166 1.94 8.48 19.97
CA ARG A 166 1.36 9.80 20.29
C ARG A 166 2.47 10.81 20.59
N GLY A 167 2.41 11.97 19.94
CA GLY A 167 3.44 13.00 20.04
C GLY A 167 4.75 12.71 19.28
N ARG A 168 4.83 11.60 18.53
CA ARG A 168 5.99 11.21 17.69
C ARG A 168 5.74 11.22 16.19
N LEU A 169 4.53 11.59 15.76
CA LEU A 169 4.24 11.84 14.35
C LEU A 169 4.92 13.16 13.93
N ARG A 170 5.62 13.14 12.80
CA ARG A 170 6.36 14.27 12.25
C ARG A 170 5.93 14.49 10.80
N ALA A 171 5.34 15.65 10.55
CA ALA A 171 4.91 16.02 9.20
C ALA A 171 6.12 16.22 8.27
N VAL A 172 6.07 15.68 7.06
CA VAL A 172 7.05 15.92 6.00
C VAL A 172 6.31 16.55 4.82
N PRO A 173 6.70 17.74 4.33
CA PRO A 173 5.97 18.38 3.25
C PRO A 173 6.11 17.61 1.93
N GLU A 174 5.19 17.88 1.00
CA GLU A 174 5.29 17.48 -0.39
C GLU A 174 5.69 18.66 -1.29
N ASP A 175 6.48 18.39 -2.32
CA ASP A 175 6.64 19.23 -3.51
C ASP A 175 5.81 18.68 -4.68
N GLU A 176 6.06 19.14 -5.92
CA GLU A 176 5.33 18.69 -7.11
C GLU A 176 5.53 17.19 -7.44
N ALA A 177 6.63 16.59 -6.96
CA ALA A 177 6.96 15.18 -7.18
C ALA A 177 6.58 14.28 -5.99
N GLY A 178 5.80 14.78 -5.02
CA GLY A 178 5.41 14.07 -3.80
C GLY A 178 6.30 14.45 -2.61
N VAL A 179 6.58 13.51 -1.70
CA VAL A 179 7.36 13.80 -0.47
C VAL A 179 8.70 14.50 -0.76
N ASP A 180 8.98 15.59 -0.05
CA ASP A 180 10.27 16.28 -0.12
C ASP A 180 11.34 15.46 0.63
N VAL A 181 12.09 14.66 -0.13
CA VAL A 181 13.16 13.79 0.38
C VAL A 181 14.29 14.60 1.02
N GLY A 182 14.58 15.81 0.52
CA GLY A 182 15.63 16.65 1.08
C GLY A 182 15.26 17.20 2.45
N VAL A 183 14.00 17.61 2.65
CA VAL A 183 13.49 17.97 3.98
C VAL A 183 13.50 16.75 4.90
N LEU A 184 13.03 15.59 4.42
CA LEU A 184 13.03 14.36 5.21
C LEU A 184 14.44 13.98 5.69
N GLU A 185 15.43 13.98 4.80
CA GLU A 185 16.83 13.67 5.11
C GLU A 185 17.40 14.60 6.19
N ARG A 186 17.20 15.92 6.06
CA ARG A 186 17.65 16.87 7.08
C ARG A 186 17.04 16.57 8.45
N ARG A 187 15.74 16.31 8.50
CA ARG A 187 15.03 16.05 9.76
C ARG A 187 15.37 14.69 10.36
N LEU A 188 15.62 13.66 9.54
CA LEU A 188 16.15 12.37 9.99
C LEU A 188 17.49 12.57 10.70
N ARG A 189 18.43 13.29 10.08
CA ARG A 189 19.75 13.59 10.67
C ARG A 189 19.65 14.39 11.97
N GLU A 190 18.79 15.40 12.03
CA GLU A 190 18.52 16.16 13.25
C GLU A 190 18.05 15.23 14.38
N TYR A 191 17.07 14.37 14.10
CA TYR A 191 16.57 13.39 15.06
C TYR A 191 17.63 12.37 15.47
N GLU A 192 18.48 11.93 14.55
CA GLU A 192 19.55 10.99 14.84
C GLU A 192 20.60 11.58 15.78
N ALA A 193 20.91 12.88 15.62
CA ALA A 193 21.87 13.61 16.43
C ALA A 193 21.37 13.92 17.85
N GLU A 194 20.06 13.99 18.08
CA GLU A 194 19.49 14.12 19.43
C GLU A 194 19.85 12.91 20.30
N GLU A 195 20.07 13.15 21.60
CA GLU A 195 20.31 12.07 22.55
C GLU A 195 19.07 11.18 22.67
N TRP A 196 19.24 9.87 22.44
CA TRP A 196 18.18 8.87 22.64
C TRP A 196 18.37 8.17 23.98
N LYS A 197 17.42 8.36 24.90
CA LYS A 197 17.41 7.61 26.14
C LYS A 197 17.07 6.15 25.84
N ASN A 198 17.93 5.24 26.28
CA ASN A 198 17.65 3.82 26.17
C ASN A 198 16.44 3.48 27.03
N HIS A 199 15.38 3.01 26.37
CA HIS A 199 14.21 2.45 27.01
C HIS A 199 14.19 0.94 26.74
N PRO A 200 13.66 0.12 27.68
CA PRO A 200 13.37 -1.27 27.37
C PRO A 200 12.46 -1.37 26.14
N PHE A 201 12.76 -2.30 25.23
CA PHE A 201 11.96 -2.59 24.05
C PHE A 201 11.87 -4.11 23.85
N LYS A 202 10.87 -4.56 23.09
CA LYS A 202 10.65 -5.99 22.83
C LYS A 202 11.80 -6.62 22.03
N ASN A 203 12.08 -7.90 22.26
CA ASN A 203 13.00 -8.66 21.41
C ASN A 203 12.28 -9.06 20.11
N PRO A 204 12.71 -8.60 18.91
CA PRO A 204 12.06 -8.94 17.65
C PRO A 204 12.53 -10.30 17.07
N TYR A 205 13.60 -10.89 17.59
CA TYR A 205 14.25 -12.06 16.98
C TYR A 205 13.51 -13.39 17.23
N PRO A 206 13.67 -14.38 16.33
CA PRO A 206 14.42 -14.32 15.07
C PRO A 206 13.59 -13.84 13.86
N ASP A 207 12.27 -13.76 14.02
CA ASP A 207 11.33 -13.64 12.91
C ASP A 207 11.10 -12.18 12.47
N ARG A 208 11.58 -11.19 13.22
CA ARG A 208 11.35 -9.77 12.95
C ARG A 208 12.57 -8.91 13.19
N LYS A 209 12.45 -7.66 12.76
CA LYS A 209 13.39 -6.56 13.00
C LYS A 209 12.62 -5.34 13.52
N LEU A 210 13.26 -4.50 14.35
CA LEU A 210 12.73 -3.18 14.68
C LEU A 210 13.42 -2.09 13.85
N TYR A 211 12.66 -1.09 13.41
CA TYR A 211 13.18 0.05 12.66
C TYR A 211 13.30 1.29 13.53
N ARG A 212 14.38 2.05 13.35
CA ARG A 212 14.62 3.31 14.06
C ARG A 212 13.60 4.38 13.65
N HIS A 213 13.19 4.37 12.39
CA HIS A 213 12.22 5.31 11.85
C HIS A 213 11.12 4.59 11.05
N VAL A 214 9.95 5.21 10.98
CA VAL A 214 8.87 4.80 10.06
C VAL A 214 8.54 5.96 9.16
N ILE A 215 8.30 5.72 7.88
CA ILE A 215 7.83 6.70 6.91
C ILE A 215 6.49 6.19 6.36
N TYR A 216 5.42 6.97 6.51
CA TYR A 216 4.09 6.64 6.01
C TYR A 216 3.66 7.60 4.91
N LEU A 217 3.23 7.02 3.77
CA LEU A 217 2.81 7.77 2.60
C LEU A 217 1.88 6.94 1.69
N VAL A 218 1.36 7.60 0.65
CA VAL A 218 0.68 6.99 -0.49
C VAL A 218 1.47 7.39 -1.74
N ALA A 219 2.12 6.46 -2.43
CA ALA A 219 3.08 6.80 -3.50
C ALA A 219 2.41 7.18 -4.83
N THR A 220 1.21 6.66 -5.08
CA THR A 220 0.44 6.87 -6.31
C THR A 220 -0.93 7.42 -5.96
N CYS A 221 -1.34 8.51 -6.62
CA CYS A 221 -2.61 9.18 -6.36
C CYS A 221 -2.80 9.49 -4.86
N ALA A 222 -1.80 10.15 -4.27
CA ALA A 222 -1.69 10.40 -2.84
C ALA A 222 -2.98 10.98 -2.23
N ASN A 223 -3.43 10.45 -1.09
CA ASN A 223 -4.59 11.00 -0.40
C ASN A 223 -4.12 12.06 0.64
N PRO A 224 -4.50 13.34 0.52
CA PRO A 224 -5.51 13.91 -0.39
C PRO A 224 -4.98 14.64 -1.63
N SER A 225 -3.65 14.77 -1.81
CA SER A 225 -3.07 15.67 -2.83
C SER A 225 -3.26 15.22 -4.28
N GLY A 226 -3.58 13.95 -4.52
CA GLY A 226 -3.71 13.32 -5.83
C GLY A 226 -2.39 13.07 -6.55
N LYS A 227 -1.25 13.42 -5.95
CA LYS A 227 0.07 13.35 -6.60
C LYS A 227 0.55 11.91 -6.77
N THR A 228 1.30 11.67 -7.83
CA THR A 228 1.98 10.39 -8.08
C THR A 228 3.49 10.63 -8.13
N MET A 229 4.20 9.92 -7.25
CA MET A 229 5.65 10.02 -7.11
C MET A 229 6.35 9.39 -8.33
N PRO A 230 7.21 10.14 -9.06
CA PRO A 230 7.95 9.60 -10.20
C PRO A 230 9.02 8.59 -9.75
N LEU A 231 9.46 7.73 -10.67
CA LEU A 231 10.44 6.66 -10.38
C LEU A 231 11.72 7.18 -9.70
N ALA A 232 12.29 8.29 -10.18
CA ALA A 232 13.50 8.87 -9.59
C ALA A 232 13.30 9.26 -8.11
N ARG A 233 12.13 9.83 -7.77
CA ARG A 233 11.80 10.19 -6.38
C ARG A 233 11.58 8.94 -5.52
N ARG A 234 10.94 7.90 -6.06
CA ARG A 234 10.78 6.60 -5.38
C ARG A 234 12.14 5.97 -5.05
N GLN A 235 13.07 5.97 -6.01
CA GLN A 235 14.42 5.48 -5.81
C GLN A 235 15.16 6.28 -4.73
N GLN A 236 15.13 7.62 -4.79
CA GLN A 236 15.74 8.47 -3.77
C GLN A 236 15.22 8.14 -2.37
N LEU A 237 13.91 7.98 -2.22
CA LEU A 237 13.29 7.68 -0.94
C LEU A 237 13.70 6.32 -0.38
N VAL A 238 13.73 5.26 -1.20
CA VAL A 238 14.15 3.92 -0.77
C VAL A 238 15.60 3.93 -0.29
N HIS A 239 16.50 4.59 -1.01
CA HIS A 239 17.90 4.70 -0.61
C HIS A 239 18.04 5.42 0.73
N LEU A 240 17.31 6.54 0.91
CA LEU A 240 17.30 7.28 2.18
C LEU A 240 16.78 6.41 3.34
N ALA A 241 15.71 5.65 3.12
CA ALA A 241 15.16 4.78 4.15
C ALA A 241 16.14 3.68 4.58
N ARG A 242 16.88 3.07 3.63
CA ARG A 242 17.93 2.11 3.94
C ARG A 242 19.10 2.74 4.68
N GLU A 243 19.47 3.98 4.36
CA GLU A 243 20.56 4.69 5.04
C GLU A 243 20.25 4.87 6.53
N HIS A 244 19.02 5.31 6.84
CA HIS A 244 18.58 5.71 8.19
C HIS A 244 17.85 4.62 8.99
N ASP A 245 17.91 3.35 8.57
CA ASP A 245 17.18 2.25 9.22
C ASP A 245 15.66 2.56 9.38
N ALA A 246 15.07 3.06 8.31
CA ALA A 246 13.66 3.43 8.25
C ALA A 246 12.82 2.39 7.48
N LEU A 247 11.61 2.14 7.96
CA LEU A 247 10.59 1.38 7.23
C LEU A 247 9.62 2.33 6.53
N ILE A 248 9.59 2.27 5.21
CA ILE A 248 8.54 2.92 4.40
C ILE A 248 7.33 2.00 4.35
N ILE A 249 6.19 2.51 4.80
CA ILE A 249 4.88 1.89 4.65
C ILE A 249 4.12 2.69 3.59
N SER A 250 4.05 2.14 2.37
CA SER A 250 3.34 2.76 1.25
C SER A 250 1.92 2.18 1.16
N ASP A 251 0.91 3.00 1.37
CA ASP A 251 -0.49 2.60 1.13
C ASP A 251 -0.79 2.61 -0.38
N ASP A 252 -0.53 1.50 -1.06
CA ASP A 252 -0.67 1.35 -2.52
C ASP A 252 -2.10 0.90 -2.91
N VAL A 253 -3.11 1.57 -2.33
CA VAL A 253 -4.53 1.20 -2.49
C VAL A 253 -5.20 1.79 -3.73
N TYR A 254 -4.52 2.68 -4.46
CA TYR A 254 -5.06 3.42 -5.61
C TYR A 254 -4.37 3.12 -6.94
N ASP A 255 -3.28 2.35 -6.95
CA ASP A 255 -2.42 2.15 -8.12
C ASP A 255 -3.18 1.71 -9.39
N PHE A 256 -4.20 0.85 -9.21
CA PHE A 256 -5.01 0.29 -10.31
C PHE A 256 -6.15 1.21 -10.76
N LEU A 257 -6.38 2.34 -10.08
CA LEU A 257 -7.48 3.26 -10.33
C LEU A 257 -7.01 4.48 -11.11
N GLN A 258 -6.45 4.25 -12.30
CA GLN A 258 -5.96 5.30 -13.18
C GLN A 258 -6.81 5.38 -14.44
N TRP A 259 -7.07 6.60 -14.92
CA TRP A 259 -7.81 6.86 -16.15
C TRP A 259 -7.13 7.97 -16.94
N PRO A 260 -7.18 7.94 -18.29
CA PRO A 260 -6.65 9.02 -19.09
C PRO A 260 -7.46 10.30 -18.82
N VAL A 261 -6.78 11.36 -18.39
CA VAL A 261 -7.39 12.69 -18.27
C VAL A 261 -7.05 13.47 -19.53
N THR A 262 -7.97 13.49 -20.49
CA THR A 262 -7.82 14.30 -21.70
C THR A 262 -8.45 15.68 -21.44
N PRO A 263 -7.71 16.80 -21.56
CA PRO A 263 -8.27 18.14 -21.42
C PRO A 263 -9.31 18.49 -22.51
N GLN A 264 -9.33 17.71 -23.59
CA GLN A 264 -10.17 17.91 -24.75
C GLN A 264 -11.18 16.76 -24.85
N ILE A 265 -12.44 17.08 -25.17
CA ILE A 265 -13.47 16.07 -25.46
C ILE A 265 -12.92 15.19 -26.59
N PRO A 266 -12.78 13.86 -26.38
CA PRO A 266 -12.22 12.99 -27.41
C PRO A 266 -13.04 13.10 -28.70
N THR A 267 -12.39 13.45 -29.81
CA THR A 267 -12.99 13.42 -31.15
C THR A 267 -13.10 12.00 -31.71
N SER A 268 -12.51 11.02 -31.03
CA SER A 268 -12.57 9.58 -31.33
C SER A 268 -12.91 8.79 -30.05
N PRO A 269 -13.78 7.76 -30.14
CA PRO A 269 -14.21 6.95 -28.99
C PRO A 269 -13.16 5.97 -28.47
N SER A 270 -11.98 5.87 -29.10
CA SER A 270 -10.93 4.96 -28.63
C SER A 270 -10.12 5.60 -27.50
N PRO A 271 -10.17 5.11 -26.26
CA PRO A 271 -9.29 5.59 -25.20
C PRO A 271 -7.83 5.29 -25.58
N SER A 272 -6.96 6.28 -25.40
CA SER A 272 -5.51 6.05 -25.45
C SER A 272 -5.13 5.04 -24.36
N PRO A 273 -4.20 4.10 -24.62
CA PRO A 273 -3.74 3.16 -23.61
C PRO A 273 -3.11 3.92 -22.44
N LEU A 274 -3.38 3.46 -21.22
CA LEU A 274 -2.74 3.99 -20.03
C LEU A 274 -1.23 3.71 -20.07
N PRO A 275 -0.39 4.61 -19.52
CA PRO A 275 1.01 4.29 -19.32
C PRO A 275 1.15 3.08 -18.38
N PRO A 276 2.25 2.31 -18.49
CA PRO A 276 2.51 1.21 -17.56
C PRO A 276 2.62 1.73 -16.13
N LEU A 277 2.23 0.90 -15.16
CA LEU A 277 2.37 1.25 -13.75
C LEU A 277 3.84 1.45 -13.38
N LEU A 278 4.11 2.46 -12.56
CA LEU A 278 5.44 2.68 -12.01
C LEU A 278 5.77 1.57 -10.99
N PRO A 279 7.03 1.13 -10.91
CA PRO A 279 7.47 0.22 -9.85
C PRO A 279 7.04 0.61 -8.44
N LEU A 280 6.63 -0.39 -7.66
CA LEU A 280 6.37 -0.24 -6.24
C LEU A 280 7.66 0.11 -5.47
N LEU A 281 7.52 0.84 -4.37
CA LEU A 281 8.66 1.12 -3.48
C LEU A 281 9.27 -0.19 -2.94
N SER A 282 8.43 -1.19 -2.64
CA SER A 282 8.91 -2.52 -2.20
C SER A 282 9.65 -3.30 -3.28
N GLN A 283 9.28 -3.17 -4.56
CA GLN A 283 10.05 -3.75 -5.67
C GLN A 283 11.40 -3.06 -5.85
N ILE A 284 11.43 -1.73 -5.73
CA ILE A 284 12.69 -0.97 -5.78
C ILE A 284 13.61 -1.40 -4.63
N ASP A 285 13.07 -1.59 -3.43
CA ASP A 285 13.82 -2.04 -2.26
C ASP A 285 14.33 -3.48 -2.40
N ALA A 286 13.49 -4.41 -2.86
CA ALA A 286 13.86 -5.81 -3.09
C ALA A 286 14.93 -5.98 -4.18
N ALA A 287 15.03 -5.04 -5.13
CA ALA A 287 16.04 -5.05 -6.18
C ALA A 287 17.45 -4.62 -5.70
N LEU A 288 17.58 -4.10 -4.47
CA LEU A 288 18.86 -3.65 -3.90
C LEU A 288 19.48 -4.73 -2.99
N PRO A 289 20.83 -4.83 -2.92
CA PRO A 289 21.50 -5.80 -2.05
C PRO A 289 21.10 -5.63 -0.58
N PRO A 290 20.99 -6.70 0.24
CA PRO A 290 20.50 -6.66 1.62
C PRO A 290 21.08 -5.52 2.45
N SER A 291 20.23 -4.86 3.24
CA SER A 291 20.61 -3.66 4.00
C SER A 291 21.65 -4.01 5.07
N ARG A 292 22.61 -3.10 5.31
CA ARG A 292 23.57 -3.22 6.42
C ARG A 292 22.91 -3.30 7.79
N HIS A 293 21.67 -2.83 7.91
CA HIS A 293 20.88 -2.86 9.14
C HIS A 293 20.10 -4.17 9.32
N ASN A 294 20.18 -5.10 8.36
CA ASN A 294 19.56 -6.41 8.50
C ASN A 294 20.44 -7.35 9.33
N PRO A 295 19.83 -8.21 10.16
CA PRO A 295 20.57 -9.25 10.85
C PRO A 295 21.28 -10.21 9.88
N PRO A 296 22.39 -10.85 10.28
CA PRO A 296 23.07 -11.83 9.43
C PRO A 296 22.13 -12.94 8.97
N GLY A 297 22.15 -13.24 7.67
CA GLY A 297 21.32 -14.29 7.06
C GLY A 297 19.84 -13.94 6.94
N LYS A 298 19.45 -12.68 7.19
CA LYS A 298 18.09 -12.18 7.01
C LYS A 298 18.03 -11.03 6.02
N ASP A 299 16.94 -10.93 5.29
CA ASP A 299 16.67 -9.83 4.38
C ASP A 299 15.30 -9.20 4.63
N PHE A 300 15.24 -8.25 5.57
CA PHE A 300 14.03 -7.49 5.86
C PHE A 300 13.96 -6.21 5.00
N SER A 301 12.80 -6.00 4.38
CA SER A 301 12.49 -4.82 3.55
C SER A 301 12.58 -3.50 4.31
N HIS A 302 13.07 -2.45 3.68
CA HIS A 302 12.94 -1.06 4.14
C HIS A 302 11.80 -0.32 3.43
N ALA A 303 11.16 -0.94 2.42
CA ALA A 303 9.90 -0.48 1.88
C ALA A 303 8.91 -1.62 1.69
N ILE A 304 7.68 -1.42 2.14
CA ILE A 304 6.57 -2.37 1.94
C ILE A 304 5.43 -1.70 1.20
N SER A 305 4.75 -2.50 0.38
CA SER A 305 3.46 -2.14 -0.18
C SER A 305 2.37 -2.64 0.76
N ASN A 306 1.51 -1.74 1.23
CA ASN A 306 0.35 -2.03 2.06
C ASN A 306 -0.93 -1.78 1.24
N ALA A 307 -1.55 -2.86 0.77
CA ALA A 307 -2.61 -2.78 -0.23
C ALA A 307 -3.93 -3.38 0.25
N SER A 308 -5.02 -3.12 -0.48
CA SER A 308 -6.35 -3.62 -0.14
C SER A 308 -7.29 -3.73 -1.33
N PHE A 309 -8.10 -4.78 -1.32
CA PHE A 309 -9.24 -4.94 -2.23
C PHE A 309 -10.43 -4.02 -1.91
N SER A 310 -10.32 -3.18 -0.87
CA SER A 310 -11.39 -2.25 -0.46
C SER A 310 -11.80 -1.26 -1.55
N LYS A 311 -10.88 -0.92 -2.48
CA LYS A 311 -11.13 0.01 -3.59
C LYS A 311 -11.32 -0.68 -4.94
N LEU A 312 -11.18 -2.01 -4.98
CA LEU A 312 -11.31 -2.83 -6.20
C LEU A 312 -12.62 -3.62 -6.17
N VAL A 313 -12.89 -4.32 -5.06
CA VAL A 313 -14.13 -5.07 -4.85
C VAL A 313 -15.14 -4.24 -4.06
N GLY A 314 -14.72 -3.76 -2.89
CA GLY A 314 -15.59 -3.02 -1.99
C GLY A 314 -15.08 -3.06 -0.55
N PRO A 315 -15.27 -2.00 0.26
CA PRO A 315 -14.67 -1.90 1.58
C PRO A 315 -15.06 -3.02 2.55
N GLY A 316 -16.24 -3.61 2.36
CA GLY A 316 -16.78 -4.69 3.20
C GLY A 316 -16.06 -6.03 3.06
N ILE A 317 -15.24 -6.24 2.01
CA ILE A 317 -14.53 -7.50 1.80
C ILE A 317 -13.44 -7.77 2.83
N ARG A 318 -12.99 -6.72 3.54
CA ARG A 318 -11.96 -6.76 4.59
C ARG A 318 -10.73 -7.61 4.25
N THR A 319 -10.31 -7.57 2.99
CA THR A 319 -9.17 -8.35 2.49
C THR A 319 -8.16 -7.42 1.83
N GLY A 320 -6.89 -7.68 2.05
CA GLY A 320 -5.77 -6.97 1.44
C GLY A 320 -4.51 -7.83 1.43
N TRP A 321 -3.39 -7.21 1.13
CA TRP A 321 -2.11 -7.89 1.14
C TRP A 321 -0.97 -6.93 1.51
N ILE A 322 0.12 -7.50 2.00
CA ILE A 322 1.44 -6.85 2.00
C ILE A 322 2.27 -7.48 0.88
N HIS A 323 3.04 -6.65 0.17
CA HIS A 323 4.15 -7.08 -0.67
C HIS A 323 5.49 -6.58 -0.10
N ALA A 324 6.37 -7.51 0.26
CA ALA A 324 7.68 -7.28 0.87
C ALA A 324 8.61 -8.49 0.63
N THR A 325 9.88 -8.38 0.99
CA THR A 325 10.84 -9.52 1.02
C THR A 325 10.31 -10.71 1.85
N PRO A 326 10.71 -11.95 1.54
CA PRO A 326 10.18 -13.14 2.21
C PRO A 326 10.34 -13.15 3.73
N ASP A 327 11.48 -12.69 4.26
CA ASP A 327 11.68 -12.61 5.71
C ASP A 327 10.74 -11.59 6.37
N PHE A 328 10.49 -10.44 5.71
CA PHE A 328 9.52 -9.46 6.21
C PHE A 328 8.09 -10.01 6.16
N ALA A 329 7.69 -10.58 5.01
CA ALA A 329 6.37 -11.16 4.83
C ALA A 329 6.10 -12.25 5.88
N TYR A 330 7.06 -13.15 6.10
CA TYR A 330 6.97 -14.16 7.15
C TYR A 330 6.88 -13.53 8.55
N GLY A 331 7.77 -12.59 8.89
CA GLY A 331 7.77 -11.89 10.18
C GLY A 331 6.47 -11.16 10.50
N PHE A 332 5.82 -10.61 9.47
CA PHE A 332 4.49 -10.02 9.54
C PHE A 332 3.42 -11.10 9.72
N SER A 333 3.47 -12.19 8.94
CA SER A 333 2.48 -13.27 9.00
C SER A 333 2.35 -13.84 10.41
N VAL A 334 3.46 -13.92 11.15
CA VAL A 334 3.51 -14.44 12.51
C VAL A 334 3.18 -13.41 13.58
N THR A 335 2.60 -12.24 13.24
CA THR A 335 2.07 -11.26 14.22
C THR A 335 1.16 -11.97 15.22
N GLY A 336 1.24 -11.64 16.52
CA GLY A 336 0.53 -12.40 17.56
C GLY A 336 -0.98 -12.51 17.34
N THR A 337 -1.60 -11.48 16.77
CA THR A 337 -3.02 -11.49 16.35
C THR A 337 -3.30 -12.50 15.25
N ASN A 338 -2.42 -12.60 14.25
CA ASN A 338 -2.52 -13.57 13.16
C ASN A 338 -2.23 -15.00 13.65
N ARG A 339 -1.19 -15.23 14.46
CA ARG A 339 -0.91 -16.57 15.01
C ARG A 339 -2.03 -17.11 15.89
N SER A 340 -2.69 -16.23 16.65
CA SER A 340 -3.78 -16.63 17.56
C SER A 340 -5.04 -17.05 16.79
N GLY A 341 -5.41 -16.31 15.75
CA GLY A 341 -6.66 -16.49 15.01
C GLY A 341 -6.51 -17.08 13.60
N GLY A 342 -5.30 -17.46 13.19
CA GLY A 342 -4.96 -17.68 11.78
C GLY A 342 -4.93 -16.38 10.98
N ALA A 343 -4.57 -16.50 9.70
CA ALA A 343 -4.57 -15.35 8.80
C ALA A 343 -5.95 -14.67 8.72
N ALA A 344 -5.92 -13.34 8.66
CA ALA A 344 -7.13 -12.55 8.58
C ALA A 344 -7.91 -12.84 7.29
N SER A 345 -9.24 -12.84 7.39
CA SER A 345 -10.15 -12.81 6.24
C SER A 345 -10.13 -14.06 5.35
N GLN A 346 -9.85 -15.24 5.91
CA GLN A 346 -9.67 -16.50 5.15
C GLN A 346 -10.78 -16.81 4.13
N PHE A 347 -12.06 -16.76 4.54
CA PHE A 347 -13.17 -17.02 3.62
C PHE A 347 -13.26 -15.98 2.48
N ALA A 348 -13.17 -14.69 2.83
CA ALA A 348 -13.22 -13.62 1.83
C ALA A 348 -11.99 -13.67 0.91
N ALA A 349 -10.84 -14.13 1.39
CA ALA A 349 -9.66 -14.39 0.56
C ALA A 349 -9.93 -15.48 -0.50
N GLY A 350 -10.67 -16.53 -0.15
CA GLY A 350 -11.13 -17.54 -1.12
C GLY A 350 -12.05 -16.93 -2.20
N VAL A 351 -13.00 -16.10 -1.80
CA VAL A 351 -13.91 -15.40 -2.74
C VAL A 351 -13.13 -14.48 -3.67
N VAL A 352 -12.23 -13.66 -3.11
CA VAL A 352 -11.38 -12.73 -3.88
C VAL A 352 -10.44 -13.47 -4.82
N TRP A 353 -9.85 -14.60 -4.38
CA TRP A 353 -9.02 -15.45 -5.23
C TRP A 353 -9.80 -15.88 -6.47
N ARG A 354 -11.03 -16.35 -6.29
CA ARG A 354 -11.85 -16.78 -7.41
C ARG A 354 -12.10 -15.61 -8.37
N MET A 355 -12.49 -14.44 -7.88
CA MET A 355 -12.72 -13.25 -8.71
C MET A 355 -11.45 -12.84 -9.48
N LEU A 356 -10.28 -12.86 -8.83
CA LEU A 356 -9.01 -12.51 -9.47
C LEU A 356 -8.63 -13.54 -10.55
N SER A 357 -8.81 -14.83 -10.26
CA SER A 357 -8.45 -15.94 -11.16
C SER A 357 -9.22 -15.98 -12.47
N ILE A 358 -10.39 -15.34 -12.53
CA ILE A 358 -11.24 -15.28 -13.72
C ILE A 358 -11.28 -13.89 -14.36
N GLY A 359 -10.49 -12.94 -13.84
CA GLY A 359 -10.41 -11.58 -14.38
C GLY A 359 -11.68 -10.73 -14.15
N GLU A 360 -12.43 -11.00 -13.07
CA GLU A 360 -13.63 -10.25 -12.69
C GLU A 360 -13.33 -9.08 -11.73
N LEU A 361 -12.07 -8.67 -11.62
CA LEU A 361 -11.56 -7.68 -10.67
C LEU A 361 -11.08 -6.38 -11.33
#